data_AF-A0A5C7PLS7-F1
#
_entry.id   AF-A0A5C7PLS7-F1
#
_cell.length_a   1.000
_cell.length_b   1.000
_cell.length_c   1.000
_cell.angle_alpha   90.00
_cell.angle_beta   90.00
_cell.angle_gamma   90.00
#
_symmetry.space_group_name_H-M   'P 1'
#
loop_
_entity.id
_entity.type
_entity.pdbx_description
1 polymer ?
#
loop_
_entity_poly.entity_id
_entity_poly.type
_entity_poly.pdbx_seq_one_letter_code
_entity_poly.pdbx_strand_id
1 'polypeptide(L)'
;MNSDVRRLDQSPVDERLQSFPAPHSANNTVLTILGITGPIFLIIGVGFAAVRLGLLSRAEMRPLGVFVINVALPALLFKAMSARALGEQVDGHLLLIYTLGSLLAAGIALGAACLVRGRSLQTGAVQALGASMSNSAFIGYPIAQQVMGPLAGSALAVYALVEGLVMMPLLLTLA
;
A
#
# COMPACT_ATOMS: atom_id res chain seq x y z
N MET A 1 8.04 41.71 46.52
CA MET A 1 9.17 41.16 45.75
C MET A 1 9.00 39.65 45.54
N ASN A 2 7.87 39.17 45.01
CA ASN A 2 7.71 37.73 44.69
C ASN A 2 6.56 37.43 43.72
N SER A 3 6.41 38.22 42.66
CA SER A 3 5.37 38.00 41.62
C SER A 3 5.92 37.83 40.21
N ASP A 4 7.23 38.03 39.99
CA ASP A 4 7.84 38.06 38.64
C ASP A 4 8.63 36.81 38.25
N VAL A 5 8.74 35.79 39.11
CA VAL A 5 9.47 34.54 38.78
C VAL A 5 8.61 33.55 37.98
N ARG A 6 7.28 33.78 37.88
CA ARG A 6 6.35 32.84 37.23
C ARG A 6 6.13 33.10 35.72
N ARG A 7 6.86 34.04 35.11
CA ARG A 7 6.70 34.41 33.68
C ARG A 7 7.83 33.95 32.75
N LEU A 8 8.86 33.28 33.26
CA LEU A 8 10.05 32.93 32.45
C LEU A 8 10.19 31.44 32.12
N ASP A 9 9.17 30.62 32.42
CA ASP A 9 9.13 29.19 32.10
C ASP A 9 7.94 28.88 31.17
N GLN A 10 7.83 29.62 30.08
CA GLN A 10 6.98 29.27 28.94
C GLN A 10 7.88 29.35 27.71
N SER A 11 8.73 28.35 27.57
CA SER A 11 9.61 28.24 26.42
C SER A 11 8.77 27.98 25.15
N PRO A 12 9.13 28.53 23.99
CA PRO A 12 8.46 28.27 22.71
C PRO A 12 8.56 26.80 22.23
N VAL A 13 9.12 25.92 23.07
CA VAL A 13 9.18 24.46 22.87
C VAL A 13 7.84 23.82 23.27
N ASP A 14 7.16 24.32 24.31
CA ASP A 14 5.89 23.75 24.78
C ASP A 14 4.75 23.96 23.78
N GLU A 15 4.72 25.09 23.07
CA GLU A 15 3.77 25.33 21.98
C GLU A 15 3.97 24.38 20.79
N ARG A 16 5.21 23.94 20.52
CA ARG A 16 5.49 22.95 19.46
C ARG A 16 5.16 21.52 19.87
N LEU A 17 5.15 21.22 21.17
CA LEU A 17 4.72 19.92 21.67
C LEU A 17 3.19 19.78 21.69
N GLN A 18 2.47 20.89 21.76
CA GLN A 18 1.01 20.94 21.70
C GLN A 18 0.44 20.96 20.27
N SER A 19 1.27 21.25 19.25
CA SER A 19 0.87 21.18 17.83
C SER A 19 0.93 19.78 17.24
N PHE A 20 1.47 18.80 17.98
CA PHE A 20 1.33 17.39 17.62
C PHE A 20 -0.10 16.93 17.95
N PRO A 21 -0.85 16.41 16.97
CA PRO A 21 -2.21 15.93 17.21
C PRO A 21 -2.20 14.87 18.32
N ALA A 22 -3.09 15.03 19.30
CA ALA A 22 -3.23 14.08 20.40
C ALA A 22 -3.37 12.65 19.85
N PRO A 23 -2.75 11.65 20.49
CA PRO A 23 -2.86 10.27 20.04
C PRO A 23 -4.35 9.90 20.04
N HIS A 24 -4.88 9.65 18.85
CA HIS A 24 -6.22 9.08 18.71
C HIS A 24 -6.21 7.78 19.52
N SER A 25 -7.13 7.65 20.48
CA SER A 25 -7.25 6.46 21.31
C SER A 25 -7.17 5.21 20.43
N ALA A 26 -6.12 4.40 20.61
CA ALA A 26 -5.71 3.34 19.69
C ALA A 26 -6.85 2.39 19.27
N ASN A 27 -7.85 2.22 20.14
CA ASN A 27 -9.06 1.44 19.87
C ASN A 27 -9.83 1.92 18.64
N ASN A 28 -9.90 3.23 18.39
CA ASN A 28 -10.61 3.79 17.22
C ASN A 28 -9.81 3.57 15.93
N THR A 29 -8.48 3.66 15.99
CA THR A 29 -7.61 3.49 14.82
C THR A 29 -7.64 2.06 14.29
N VAL A 30 -7.53 1.07 15.18
CA VAL A 30 -7.62 -0.35 14.77
C VAL A 30 -8.99 -0.67 14.18
N LEU A 31 -10.07 -0.16 14.80
CA LEU A 31 -11.42 -0.38 14.31
C LEU A 31 -11.68 0.28 12.94
N THR A 32 -11.11 1.46 12.70
CA THR A 32 -11.16 2.15 11.39
C THR A 32 -10.44 1.35 10.30
N ILE A 33 -9.23 0.84 10.59
CA ILE A 33 -8.48 0.01 9.63
C ILE A 33 -9.26 -1.29 9.34
N LEU A 34 -9.81 -1.95 10.35
CA LEU A 34 -10.67 -3.13 10.16
C LEU A 34 -11.94 -2.79 9.37
N GLY A 35 -12.54 -1.62 9.59
CA GLY A 35 -13.71 -1.17 8.86
C GLY A 35 -13.45 -0.95 7.37
N ILE A 36 -12.27 -0.44 7.01
CA ILE A 36 -11.88 -0.20 5.61
C ILE A 36 -11.44 -1.49 4.91
N THR A 37 -10.70 -2.35 5.62
CA THR A 37 -10.05 -3.54 5.04
C THR A 37 -10.91 -4.80 5.13
N GLY A 38 -11.81 -4.86 6.12
CA GLY A 38 -12.73 -5.98 6.36
C GLY A 38 -13.58 -6.36 5.15
N PRO A 39 -14.23 -5.42 4.43
CA PRO A 39 -14.99 -5.74 3.22
C PRO A 39 -14.16 -6.46 2.16
N ILE A 40 -12.89 -6.10 1.99
CA ILE A 40 -11.99 -6.74 1.02
C ILE A 40 -11.74 -8.20 1.42
N PHE A 41 -11.40 -8.45 2.68
CA PHE A 41 -11.20 -9.80 3.18
C PHE A 41 -12.47 -10.66 3.14
N LEU A 42 -13.64 -10.06 3.41
CA LEU A 42 -14.93 -10.73 3.28
C LEU A 42 -15.20 -11.16 1.84
N ILE A 43 -14.98 -10.27 0.86
CA ILE A 43 -15.16 -10.60 -0.56
C ILE A 43 -14.19 -11.71 -0.99
N ILE A 44 -12.93 -11.66 -0.56
CA ILE A 44 -11.95 -12.73 -0.81
C ILE A 44 -12.43 -14.05 -0.21
N GLY A 45 -12.91 -14.05 1.03
CA GLY A 45 -13.43 -15.22 1.72
C GLY A 45 -14.67 -15.81 1.04
N VAL A 46 -15.60 -14.95 0.59
CA VAL A 46 -16.78 -15.37 -0.17
C VAL A 46 -16.36 -16.01 -1.50
N GLY A 47 -15.44 -15.39 -2.24
CA GLY A 47 -14.91 -15.98 -3.48
C GLY A 47 -14.26 -17.34 -3.26
N PHE A 48 -13.45 -17.48 -2.21
CA PHE A 48 -12.84 -18.75 -1.83
C PHE A 48 -13.90 -19.81 -1.47
N ALA A 49 -14.89 -19.45 -0.64
CA ALA A 49 -15.97 -20.33 -0.25
C ALA A 49 -16.82 -20.77 -1.47
N ALA A 50 -17.12 -19.86 -2.38
CA ALA A 50 -17.90 -20.16 -3.59
C ALA A 50 -17.22 -21.21 -4.48
N VAL A 51 -15.90 -21.14 -4.63
CA VAL A 51 -15.11 -22.17 -5.33
C VAL A 51 -15.04 -23.47 -4.51
N ARG A 52 -14.81 -23.36 -3.20
CA ARG A 52 -14.66 -24.53 -2.31
C ARG A 52 -15.95 -25.36 -2.19
N LEU A 53 -17.10 -24.69 -2.21
CA LEU A 53 -18.44 -25.29 -2.14
C LEU A 53 -18.95 -25.75 -3.51
N GLY A 54 -18.19 -25.53 -4.59
CA GLY A 54 -18.56 -25.95 -5.94
C GLY A 54 -19.64 -25.08 -6.60
N LEU A 55 -19.95 -23.90 -6.03
CA LEU A 55 -20.85 -22.91 -6.65
C LEU A 55 -20.25 -22.28 -7.90
N LEU A 56 -18.91 -22.24 -7.98
CA LEU A 56 -18.16 -21.91 -9.19
C LEU A 56 -17.18 -23.03 -9.52
N SER A 57 -17.36 -23.62 -10.70
CA SER A 57 -16.42 -24.55 -11.32
C SER A 57 -15.23 -23.82 -11.94
N ARG A 58 -14.14 -24.56 -12.23
CA ARG A 58 -12.99 -24.01 -12.97
C ARG A 58 -13.35 -23.46 -14.35
N ALA A 59 -14.39 -24.01 -14.99
CA ALA A 59 -14.87 -23.54 -16.29
C ALA A 59 -15.49 -22.14 -16.18
N GLU A 60 -16.19 -21.85 -15.08
CA GLU A 60 -16.85 -20.56 -14.82
C GLU A 60 -15.89 -19.47 -14.34
N MET A 61 -14.73 -19.85 -13.79
CA MET A 61 -13.67 -18.88 -13.44
C MET A 61 -13.06 -18.21 -14.67
N ARG A 62 -13.02 -18.90 -15.82
CA ARG A 62 -12.37 -18.37 -17.03
C ARG A 62 -13.12 -17.14 -17.59
N PRO A 63 -14.45 -17.17 -17.78
CA PRO A 63 -15.23 -15.97 -18.13
C PRO A 63 -15.06 -14.82 -17.13
N LEU A 64 -15.04 -15.12 -15.83
CA LEU A 64 -14.84 -14.10 -14.79
C LEU A 64 -13.47 -13.43 -14.91
N GLY A 65 -12.41 -14.21 -15.12
CA GLY A 65 -11.07 -13.67 -15.36
C GLY A 65 -11.00 -12.80 -16.61
N VAL A 66 -11.68 -13.21 -17.70
CA VAL A 66 -11.77 -12.41 -18.93
C VAL A 66 -12.49 -11.09 -18.67
N PHE A 67 -13.58 -11.08 -17.92
CA PHE A 67 -14.28 -9.85 -17.52
C PHE A 67 -13.37 -8.94 -16.69
N VAL A 68 -12.66 -9.49 -15.70
CA VAL A 68 -11.75 -8.71 -14.86
C VAL A 68 -10.66 -8.05 -15.70
N ILE A 69 -10.05 -8.80 -16.63
CA ILE A 69 -8.94 -8.30 -17.44
C ILE A 69 -9.41 -7.29 -18.49
N ASN A 70 -10.55 -7.53 -19.14
CA ASN A 70 -10.99 -6.70 -20.28
C ASN A 70 -11.89 -5.53 -19.88
N VAL A 71 -12.52 -5.58 -18.70
CA VAL A 71 -13.49 -4.56 -18.28
C VAL A 71 -13.08 -3.92 -16.95
N ALA A 72 -12.89 -4.74 -15.91
CA ALA A 72 -12.65 -4.21 -14.57
C ALA A 72 -11.29 -3.52 -14.44
N LEU A 73 -10.22 -4.11 -14.97
CA LEU A 73 -8.86 -3.54 -14.94
C LEU A 73 -8.79 -2.22 -15.73
N PRO A 74 -9.26 -2.13 -16.99
CA PRO A 74 -9.29 -0.86 -17.72
C PRO A 74 -10.12 0.22 -17.02
N ALA A 75 -11.29 -0.14 -16.48
CA ALA A 75 -12.13 0.79 -15.74
C ALA A 75 -11.43 1.29 -14.45
N LEU A 76 -10.73 0.39 -13.75
CA LEU A 76 -9.93 0.75 -12.58
C LEU A 76 -8.77 1.67 -12.94
N LEU A 77 -8.05 1.37 -14.02
CA LEU A 77 -6.95 2.21 -14.53
C LEU A 77 -7.46 3.60 -14.92
N PHE A 78 -8.56 3.67 -15.67
CA PHE A 78 -9.19 4.93 -16.04
C PHE A 78 -9.61 5.73 -14.80
N LYS A 79 -10.30 5.09 -13.84
CA LYS A 79 -10.67 5.71 -12.57
C LYS A 79 -9.45 6.22 -11.80
N ALA A 80 -8.38 5.44 -11.74
CA ALA A 80 -7.15 5.82 -11.05
C ALA A 80 -6.47 7.02 -11.71
N MET A 81 -6.47 7.08 -13.05
CA MET A 81 -5.96 8.21 -13.82
C MET A 81 -6.84 9.45 -13.66
N SER A 82 -8.18 9.29 -13.69
CA SER A 82 -9.12 10.41 -13.57
C SER A 82 -9.19 10.98 -12.15
N ALA A 83 -8.91 10.17 -11.13
CA ALA A 83 -8.92 10.59 -9.73
C ALA A 83 -7.63 11.32 -9.30
N ARG A 84 -6.56 11.27 -10.11
CA ARG A 84 -5.31 11.96 -9.80
C ARG A 84 -5.37 13.42 -10.26
N ALA A 85 -5.46 14.35 -9.30
CA ALA A 85 -4.96 15.69 -9.51
C ALA A 85 -3.42 15.61 -9.65
N LEU A 86 -2.89 15.85 -10.84
CA LEU A 86 -1.44 15.90 -11.13
C LEU A 86 -0.77 17.15 -10.51
N GLY A 87 -1.06 17.43 -9.24
CA GLY A 87 -0.67 18.66 -8.55
C GLY A 87 -0.12 18.48 -7.13
N GLU A 88 0.10 17.25 -6.66
CA GLU A 88 0.85 17.03 -5.41
C GLU A 88 2.35 16.90 -5.71
N GLN A 89 3.16 17.65 -4.97
CA GLN A 89 4.62 17.59 -5.05
C GLN A 89 5.10 16.17 -4.69
N VAL A 90 5.61 15.45 -5.68
CA VAL A 90 6.27 14.16 -5.49
C VAL A 90 7.57 14.41 -4.74
N ASP A 91 7.66 13.91 -3.50
CA ASP A 91 8.89 13.96 -2.73
C ASP A 91 9.93 12.99 -3.33
N GLY A 92 10.98 13.55 -3.94
CA GLY A 92 12.04 12.79 -4.58
C GLY A 92 12.85 11.92 -3.62
N HIS A 93 12.93 12.29 -2.34
CA HIS A 93 13.60 11.49 -1.32
C HIS A 93 12.78 10.25 -0.95
N LEU A 94 11.46 10.42 -0.77
CA LEU A 94 10.55 9.29 -0.55
C LEU A 94 10.54 8.33 -1.75
N LEU A 95 10.57 8.88 -2.98
CA LEU A 95 10.67 8.09 -4.20
C LEU A 95 11.92 7.21 -4.20
N LEU A 96 13.08 7.79 -3.89
CA LEU A 96 14.36 7.06 -3.88
C LEU A 96 14.36 5.94 -2.82
N ILE A 97 13.99 6.26 -1.58
CA ILE A 97 13.97 5.29 -0.48
C ILE A 97 13.01 4.15 -0.79
N TYR A 98 11.80 4.47 -1.26
CA TYR A 98 10.80 3.47 -1.56
C TYR A 98 11.21 2.57 -2.73
N THR A 99 11.83 3.15 -3.76
CA THR A 99 12.36 2.38 -4.90
C THR A 99 13.44 1.41 -4.46
N LEU A 100 14.44 1.88 -3.70
CA LEU A 100 15.53 1.04 -3.21
C LEU A 100 15.04 -0.05 -2.26
N GLY A 101 14.12 0.28 -1.35
CA GLY A 101 13.51 -0.70 -0.43
C GLY A 101 12.73 -1.77 -1.18
N SER A 102 11.96 -1.39 -2.19
CA SER A 102 11.18 -2.32 -3.01
C SER A 102 12.07 -3.22 -3.86
N LEU A 103 13.12 -2.67 -4.47
CA LEU A 103 14.12 -3.44 -5.21
C LEU A 103 14.87 -4.43 -4.33
N LEU A 104 15.23 -4.01 -3.11
CA LEU A 104 15.89 -4.89 -2.14
C LEU A 104 14.97 -6.04 -1.74
N ALA A 105 13.70 -5.77 -1.42
CA ALA A 105 12.72 -6.80 -1.09
C ALA A 105 12.51 -7.79 -2.26
N ALA A 106 12.38 -7.28 -3.49
CA ALA A 106 12.26 -8.10 -4.69
C ALA A 106 13.52 -8.95 -4.93
N GLY A 107 14.70 -8.37 -4.77
CA GLY A 107 15.98 -9.06 -4.92
C GLY A 107 16.16 -10.17 -3.88
N ILE A 108 15.79 -9.93 -2.63
CA ILE A 108 15.80 -10.95 -1.56
C ILE A 108 14.83 -12.08 -1.90
N ALA A 109 13.60 -11.77 -2.29
CA ALA A 109 12.59 -12.77 -2.62
C ALA A 109 13.00 -13.60 -3.86
N LEU A 110 13.51 -12.95 -4.90
CA LEU A 110 14.00 -13.62 -6.11
C LEU A 110 15.23 -14.47 -5.81
N GLY A 111 16.20 -13.94 -5.07
CA GLY A 111 17.39 -14.64 -4.63
C GLY A 111 17.05 -15.87 -3.79
N ALA A 112 16.12 -15.75 -2.83
CA ALA A 112 15.63 -16.87 -2.05
C ALA A 112 14.93 -17.93 -2.93
N ALA A 113 14.13 -17.51 -3.91
CA ALA A 113 13.43 -18.43 -4.81
C ALA A 113 14.40 -19.19 -5.74
N CYS A 114 15.39 -18.50 -6.31
CA CYS A 114 16.32 -19.09 -7.27
C CYS A 114 17.49 -19.81 -6.59
N LEU A 115 18.15 -19.18 -5.62
CA LEU A 115 19.39 -19.69 -5.02
C LEU A 115 19.15 -20.68 -3.88
N VAL A 116 18.11 -20.47 -3.07
CA VAL A 116 17.80 -21.35 -1.93
C VAL A 116 16.83 -22.46 -2.32
N ARG A 117 15.83 -22.14 -3.14
CA ARG A 117 14.76 -23.07 -3.54
C ARG A 117 14.94 -23.68 -4.93
N GLY A 118 15.98 -23.29 -5.68
CA GLY A 118 16.30 -23.86 -7.00
C GLY A 118 15.21 -23.65 -8.06
N ARG A 119 14.33 -22.63 -7.90
CA ARG A 119 13.24 -22.38 -8.85
C ARG A 119 13.76 -21.65 -10.08
N SER A 120 13.05 -21.81 -11.20
CA SER A 120 13.33 -21.06 -12.42
C SER A 120 13.20 -19.55 -12.16
N LEU A 121 13.97 -18.75 -12.91
CA LEU A 121 13.90 -17.28 -12.84
C LEU A 121 12.46 -16.80 -12.99
N GLN A 122 11.71 -17.42 -13.90
CA GLN A 122 10.31 -17.14 -14.15
C GLN A 122 9.42 -17.31 -12.90
N THR A 123 9.52 -18.48 -12.25
CA THR A 123 8.75 -18.78 -11.04
C THR A 123 9.21 -17.94 -9.84
N GLY A 124 10.51 -17.60 -9.82
CA GLY A 124 11.09 -16.70 -8.83
C GLY A 124 10.57 -15.26 -8.99
N ALA A 125 10.47 -14.76 -10.23
CA ALA A 125 10.00 -13.42 -10.54
C ALA A 125 8.53 -13.23 -10.16
N VAL A 126 7.67 -14.22 -10.43
CA VAL A 126 6.27 -14.21 -9.98
C VAL A 126 6.16 -14.20 -8.45
N GLN A 127 7.02 -14.93 -7.74
CA GLN A 127 7.05 -14.89 -6.26
C GLN A 127 7.57 -13.54 -5.75
N ALA A 128 8.62 -13.00 -6.37
CA ALA A 128 9.17 -11.70 -6.02
C ALA A 128 8.13 -10.59 -6.23
N LEU A 129 7.34 -10.66 -7.31
CA LEU A 129 6.20 -9.78 -7.55
C LEU A 129 5.23 -9.81 -6.36
N GLY A 130 4.83 -10.99 -5.90
CA GLY A 130 3.95 -11.11 -4.74
C GLY A 130 4.57 -10.66 -3.41
N ALA A 131 5.89 -10.75 -3.27
CA ALA A 131 6.60 -10.39 -2.03
C ALA A 131 6.96 -8.90 -1.94
N SER A 132 7.21 -8.23 -3.07
CA SER A 132 7.61 -6.82 -3.11
C SER A 132 6.47 -5.87 -3.46
N MET A 133 5.38 -6.34 -4.09
CA MET A 133 4.20 -5.51 -4.34
C MET A 133 3.39 -5.39 -3.06
N SER A 134 3.57 -4.27 -2.37
CA SER A 134 2.86 -3.97 -1.14
C SER A 134 1.39 -3.68 -1.43
N ASN A 135 0.53 -3.91 -0.44
CA ASN A 135 -0.86 -3.47 -0.51
C ASN A 135 -0.98 -2.00 -0.06
N SER A 136 -0.31 -1.13 -0.80
CA SER A 136 -0.13 0.28 -0.46
C SER A 136 -1.46 1.05 -0.50
N ALA A 137 -2.36 0.71 -1.42
CA ALA A 137 -3.63 1.42 -1.60
C ALA A 137 -4.74 1.01 -0.62
N PHE A 138 -4.86 -0.28 -0.27
CA PHE A 138 -5.97 -0.74 0.57
C PHE A 138 -5.60 -0.94 2.03
N ILE A 139 -4.35 -1.30 2.33
CA ILE A 139 -3.85 -1.46 3.70
C ILE A 139 -2.98 -0.26 4.09
N GLY A 140 -2.02 0.09 3.23
CA GLY A 140 -1.05 1.16 3.49
C GLY A 140 -1.71 2.53 3.66
N TYR A 141 -2.61 2.91 2.74
CA TYR A 141 -3.23 4.23 2.74
C TYR A 141 -4.10 4.50 3.98
N PRO A 142 -5.01 3.61 4.42
CA PRO A 142 -5.74 3.83 5.68
C PRO A 142 -4.83 4.00 6.89
N ILE A 143 -3.75 3.21 6.99
CA ILE A 143 -2.78 3.34 8.08
C ILE A 143 -2.04 4.69 7.98
N ALA A 144 -1.56 5.02 6.79
CA ALA A 144 -0.88 6.28 6.49
C ALA A 144 -1.77 7.49 6.78
N GLN A 145 -3.04 7.46 6.42
CA GLN A 145 -4.01 8.53 6.65
C GLN A 145 -4.22 8.77 8.15
N GLN A 146 -4.22 7.71 8.96
CA GLN A 146 -4.38 7.82 10.41
C GLN A 146 -3.15 8.38 11.11
N VAL A 147 -1.94 8.15 10.58
CA VAL A 147 -0.67 8.58 11.19
C VAL A 147 -0.18 9.92 10.65
N MET A 148 -0.28 10.12 9.33
CA MET A 148 0.28 11.25 8.59
C MET A 148 -0.77 12.25 8.11
N GLY A 149 -2.06 11.93 8.26
CA GLY A 149 -3.16 12.82 7.86
C GLY A 149 -3.09 13.16 6.35
N PRO A 150 -3.24 14.44 5.96
CA PRO A 150 -3.28 14.85 4.56
C PRO A 150 -2.09 14.40 3.70
N LEU A 151 -0.92 14.13 4.30
CA LEU A 151 0.29 13.69 3.60
C LEU A 151 0.22 12.25 3.08
N ALA A 152 -0.78 11.46 3.49
CA ALA A 152 -0.91 10.08 3.04
C ALA A 152 -1.24 9.96 1.53
N GLY A 153 -1.93 10.96 0.97
CA GLY A 153 -2.27 11.01 -0.46
C GLY A 153 -1.02 11.09 -1.34
N SER A 154 -0.14 12.04 -1.03
CA SER A 154 1.11 12.24 -1.78
C SER A 154 2.07 11.05 -1.63
N ALA A 155 2.15 10.43 -0.44
CA ALA A 155 2.91 9.21 -0.23
C ALA A 155 2.38 8.03 -1.08
N LEU A 156 1.06 7.84 -1.13
CA LEU A 156 0.45 6.82 -1.98
C LEU A 156 0.73 7.09 -3.48
N ALA A 157 0.76 8.37 -3.88
CA ALA A 157 1.07 8.73 -5.25
C ALA A 157 2.48 8.30 -5.68
N VAL A 158 3.47 8.47 -4.79
CA VAL A 158 4.85 7.99 -4.95
C VAL A 158 4.91 6.47 -5.03
N TYR A 159 4.22 5.76 -4.12
CA TYR A 159 4.24 4.29 -4.10
C TYR A 159 3.67 3.70 -5.39
N ALA A 160 2.50 4.18 -5.83
CA ALA A 160 1.89 3.73 -7.07
C ALA A 160 2.72 4.09 -8.32
N LEU A 161 3.52 5.17 -8.28
CA LEU A 161 4.46 5.49 -9.36
C LEU A 161 5.58 4.45 -9.43
N VAL A 162 6.20 4.12 -8.30
CA VAL A 162 7.29 3.14 -8.23
C VAL A 162 6.80 1.73 -8.55
N GLU A 163 5.69 1.31 -7.95
CA GLU A 163 5.06 0.01 -8.20
C GLU A 163 4.70 -0.13 -9.69
N GLY A 164 4.01 0.86 -10.26
CA GLY A 164 3.50 0.81 -11.63
C GLY A 164 4.53 1.02 -12.73
N LEU A 165 5.51 1.91 -12.54
CA LEU A 165 6.50 2.26 -13.58
C LEU A 165 7.83 1.51 -13.46
N VAL A 166 8.22 1.10 -12.26
CA VAL A 166 9.52 0.46 -12.03
C VAL A 166 9.35 -1.02 -11.73
N MET A 167 8.62 -1.34 -10.67
CA MET A 167 8.59 -2.71 -10.14
C MET A 167 7.77 -3.66 -11.03
N MET A 168 6.59 -3.24 -11.49
CA MET A 168 5.71 -4.09 -12.31
C MET A 168 6.36 -4.46 -13.65
N PRO A 169 6.87 -3.51 -14.46
CA PRO A 169 7.54 -3.86 -15.71
C PRO A 169 8.78 -4.73 -15.47
N LEU A 170 9.61 -4.39 -14.49
CA LEU A 170 10.84 -5.12 -14.18
C LEU A 170 10.55 -6.60 -13.87
N LEU A 171 9.64 -6.87 -12.93
CA LEU A 171 9.36 -8.25 -12.51
C LEU A 171 8.55 -9.03 -13.55
N LEU A 172 7.68 -8.38 -14.32
CA LEU A 172 7.00 -9.03 -15.44
C LEU A 172 7.95 -9.38 -16.59
N THR A 173 9.00 -8.58 -16.86
CA THR A 173 10.01 -8.96 -17.88
C THR A 173 10.88 -10.14 -17.47
N LEU A 174 10.99 -10.43 -16.16
CA LEU A 174 11.72 -11.57 -15.62
C LEU A 174 10.83 -12.83 -15.46
N ALA A 175 9.50 -12.66 -15.52
CA ALA A 175 8.48 -13.69 -15.39
C ALA A 175 7.97 -14.20 -16.74
#